data_AF-A0A6B2LHS6-F1
#
_entry.id   AF-A0A6B2LHS6-F1
#
_cell.length_a   1.000
_cell.length_b   1.000
_cell.length_c   1.000
_cell.angle_alpha   90.00
_cell.angle_beta   90.00
_cell.angle_gamma   90.00
#
_symmetry.space_group_name_H-M   'P 1'
#
loop_
_entity.id
_entity.type
_entity.pdbx_description
1 polymer ?
#
loop_
_entity_poly.entity_id
_entity_poly.type
_entity_poly.pdbx_seq_one_letter_code
_entity_poly.pdbx_strand_id
1 'polypeptide(L)'
;MKPENILLSSHGYLVLTDFGLSKTGLYAENARTNTFCGTPEYMAPEVLRGEYYTKSIDWWSLGTLMYELLCGTTPFYSTDVREMYSRILSQQLFLPPQLSPACRSIIQLFLQRDPWYRLADPIIIKKHPFFKALDWNKLRRMDLTPPFLPKVSGPADLRFIDMAFLRLPLDDGEGGEESSFEEFAYTEEKEREHKEKEVQKEKVPPPFDKFTYLPGEEQL
;
A
#
# COMPACT_ATOMS: atom_id res chain seq x y z
N MET A 1 0.82 5.86 1.85
CA MET A 1 -0.66 5.76 1.68
C MET A 1 -1.30 6.99 2.31
N LYS A 2 -2.25 7.63 1.63
CA LYS A 2 -2.90 8.90 2.05
C LYS A 2 -4.39 8.92 1.62
N PRO A 3 -5.26 9.77 2.21
CA PRO A 3 -6.69 9.78 1.92
C PRO A 3 -7.02 9.96 0.44
N GLU A 4 -6.29 10.80 -0.28
CA GLU A 4 -6.55 11.13 -1.69
C GLU A 4 -6.37 9.92 -2.63
N ASN A 5 -5.61 8.91 -2.18
CA ASN A 5 -5.39 7.68 -2.93
C ASN A 5 -6.41 6.58 -2.58
N ILE A 6 -7.42 6.89 -1.75
CA ILE A 6 -8.47 5.96 -1.31
C ILE A 6 -9.83 6.48 -1.78
N LEU A 7 -10.37 5.88 -2.83
CA LEU A 7 -11.66 6.25 -3.40
C LEU A 7 -12.79 5.38 -2.84
N LEU A 8 -14.02 5.85 -2.98
CA LEU A 8 -15.22 5.07 -2.71
C LEU A 8 -15.85 4.61 -4.02
N SER A 9 -16.10 3.31 -4.13
CA SER A 9 -16.95 2.75 -5.19
C SER A 9 -18.41 3.19 -5.01
N SER A 10 -19.22 3.05 -6.07
CA SER A 10 -20.68 3.28 -6.02
C SER A 10 -21.39 2.39 -4.99
N HIS A 11 -20.77 1.27 -4.60
CA HIS A 11 -21.30 0.34 -3.61
C HIS A 11 -20.83 0.67 -2.19
N GLY A 12 -20.02 1.71 -1.98
CA GLY A 12 -19.53 2.15 -0.67
C GLY A 12 -18.26 1.44 -0.18
N TYR A 13 -17.69 0.53 -0.96
CA TYR A 13 -16.38 -0.08 -0.65
C TYR A 13 -15.22 0.82 -1.05
N LEU A 14 -14.15 0.78 -0.26
CA LEU A 14 -12.91 1.50 -0.53
C LEU A 14 -12.14 0.86 -1.69
N VAL A 15 -11.55 1.69 -2.54
CA VAL A 15 -10.72 1.31 -3.67
C VAL A 15 -9.40 2.08 -3.56
N LEU A 16 -8.28 1.35 -3.52
CA LEU A 16 -6.97 1.98 -3.59
C LEU A 16 -6.66 2.39 -5.03
N THR A 17 -6.08 3.57 -5.17
CA THR A 17 -5.70 4.15 -6.46
C THR A 17 -4.27 4.69 -6.39
N ASP A 18 -3.73 5.07 -7.55
CA ASP A 18 -2.39 5.65 -7.70
C ASP A 18 -1.29 4.76 -7.10
N PHE A 19 -0.84 3.83 -7.95
CA PHE A 19 0.26 2.91 -7.63
C PHE A 19 1.62 3.44 -8.13
N GLY A 20 1.73 4.71 -8.52
CA GLY A 20 2.95 5.27 -9.15
C GLY A 20 4.21 5.23 -8.28
N LEU A 21 4.05 5.13 -6.95
CA LEU A 21 5.15 4.97 -5.99
C LEU A 21 5.33 3.52 -5.51
N SER A 22 4.59 2.56 -6.07
CA SER A 22 4.68 1.16 -5.66
C SER A 22 6.02 0.57 -6.08
N LYS A 23 6.58 -0.28 -5.22
CA LYS A 23 7.81 -1.02 -5.51
C LYS A 23 7.54 -2.51 -5.60
N THR A 24 7.80 -3.10 -6.77
CA THR A 24 7.74 -4.54 -7.00
C THR A 24 9.07 -5.22 -6.62
N GLY A 25 9.11 -6.55 -6.58
CA GLY A 25 10.36 -7.29 -6.30
C GLY A 25 10.72 -7.44 -4.81
N LEU A 26 9.92 -6.90 -3.89
CA LEU A 26 10.15 -6.99 -2.44
C LEU A 26 9.54 -8.25 -1.82
N TYR A 27 9.83 -9.43 -2.40
CA TYR A 27 9.23 -10.70 -1.99
C TYR A 27 10.01 -11.42 -0.88
N ALA A 28 11.33 -11.22 -0.82
CA ALA A 28 12.17 -11.83 0.20
C ALA A 28 11.94 -11.16 1.57
N GLU A 29 12.07 -11.93 2.65
CA GLU A 29 11.86 -11.46 4.03
C GLU A 29 12.80 -10.29 4.39
N ASN A 30 14.01 -10.27 3.81
CA ASN A 30 15.00 -9.21 3.98
C ASN A 30 15.03 -8.19 2.86
N ALA A 31 14.03 -8.15 1.97
CA ALA A 31 13.99 -7.18 0.88
C ALA A 31 13.84 -5.76 1.42
N ARG A 32 14.72 -4.85 1.00
CA ARG A 32 14.74 -3.45 1.42
C ARG A 32 14.95 -2.52 0.23
N THR A 33 14.56 -1.27 0.41
CA THR A 33 14.85 -0.19 -0.52
C THR A 33 15.10 1.11 0.27
N ASN A 34 15.53 2.17 -0.40
CA ASN A 34 15.94 3.44 0.23
C ASN A 34 15.48 4.67 -0.57
N THR A 35 14.49 4.52 -1.45
CA THR A 35 13.99 5.63 -2.27
C THR A 35 13.28 6.66 -1.39
N PHE A 36 13.73 7.91 -1.42
CA PHE A 36 13.06 8.99 -0.71
C PHE A 36 11.84 9.48 -1.51
N CYS A 37 10.64 8.98 -1.19
CA CYS A 37 9.41 9.36 -1.88
C CYS A 37 8.18 9.26 -0.96
N GLY A 38 7.10 9.94 -1.33
CA GLY A 38 5.83 9.95 -0.61
C GLY A 38 5.38 11.36 -0.23
N THR A 39 4.26 11.44 0.48
CA THR A 39 3.76 12.71 1.03
C THR A 39 4.30 12.88 2.46
N PRO A 40 4.95 14.01 2.78
CA PRO A 40 5.66 14.23 4.06
C PRO A 40 4.91 13.77 5.32
N GLU A 41 3.63 14.08 5.42
CA GLU A 41 2.77 13.78 6.58
C GLU A 41 2.61 12.28 6.87
N TYR A 42 2.77 11.42 5.85
CA TYR A 42 2.56 9.98 5.93
C TYR A 42 3.87 9.18 5.86
N MET A 43 5.01 9.86 5.73
CA MET A 43 6.32 9.21 5.67
C MET A 43 6.73 8.67 7.03
N ALA A 44 7.29 7.46 7.02
CA ALA A 44 7.82 6.82 8.20
C ALA A 44 9.17 7.44 8.63
N PRO A 45 9.54 7.41 9.93
CA PRO A 45 10.79 7.98 10.44
C PRO A 45 12.04 7.48 9.74
N GLU A 46 12.11 6.19 9.41
CA GLU A 46 13.24 5.56 8.71
C GLU A 46 13.41 6.11 7.28
N VAL A 47 12.32 6.46 6.59
CA VAL A 47 12.38 7.09 5.26
C VAL A 47 12.94 8.50 5.39
N LEU A 48 12.51 9.26 6.41
CA LEU A 48 13.01 10.62 6.66
C LEU A 48 14.49 10.66 7.02
N ARG A 49 15.01 9.60 7.63
CA ARG A 49 16.44 9.44 7.92
C ARG A 49 17.26 8.94 6.72
N GLY A 50 16.61 8.60 5.61
CA GLY A 50 17.28 8.00 4.44
C GLY A 50 17.80 6.58 4.71
N GLU A 51 17.21 5.87 5.67
CA GLU A 51 17.57 4.50 6.01
C GLU A 51 16.96 3.50 5.01
N TYR A 52 17.53 2.30 4.96
CA TYR A 52 16.88 1.20 4.25
C TYR A 52 15.64 0.75 5.01
N TYR A 53 14.53 0.64 4.30
CA TYR A 53 13.23 0.30 4.86
C TYR A 53 12.60 -0.90 4.16
N THR A 54 11.60 -1.48 4.82
CA THR A 54 10.80 -2.62 4.33
C THR A 54 9.36 -2.17 4.10
N LYS A 55 8.45 -3.12 3.79
CA LYS A 55 7.00 -2.91 3.78
C LYS A 55 6.41 -2.36 5.08
N SER A 56 7.18 -2.32 6.18
CA SER A 56 6.78 -1.72 7.46
C SER A 56 6.37 -0.24 7.35
N ILE A 57 6.83 0.48 6.32
CA ILE A 57 6.47 1.88 6.11
C ILE A 57 4.98 2.07 5.79
N ASP A 58 4.35 1.08 5.15
CA ASP A 58 2.93 1.14 4.80
C ASP A 58 2.05 1.11 6.05
N TRP A 59 2.48 0.39 7.08
CA TRP A 59 1.79 0.33 8.36
C TRP A 59 1.90 1.63 9.15
N TRP A 60 3.04 2.34 9.03
CA TRP A 60 3.15 3.70 9.56
C TRP A 60 2.17 4.63 8.86
N SER A 61 2.17 4.65 7.53
CA SER A 61 1.20 5.44 6.74
C SER A 61 -0.25 5.11 7.12
N LEU A 62 -0.59 3.83 7.32
CA LEU A 62 -1.91 3.42 7.78
C LEU A 62 -2.23 3.96 9.18
N GLY A 63 -1.27 3.92 10.11
CA GLY A 63 -1.42 4.51 11.44
C GLY A 63 -1.68 6.02 11.40
N THR A 64 -0.96 6.74 10.55
CA THR A 64 -1.15 8.18 10.33
C THR A 64 -2.53 8.47 9.75
N LEU A 65 -2.94 7.72 8.72
CA LEU A 65 -4.25 7.84 8.09
C LEU A 65 -5.39 7.53 9.07
N MET A 66 -5.26 6.46 9.86
CA MET A 66 -6.26 6.12 10.89
C MET A 66 -6.40 7.22 11.92
N TYR A 67 -5.28 7.83 12.34
CA TYR A 67 -5.31 8.95 13.26
C TYR A 67 -6.05 10.14 12.65
N GLU A 68 -5.73 10.49 11.40
CA GLU A 68 -6.35 11.59 10.68
C GLU A 68 -7.86 11.42 10.52
N LEU A 69 -8.32 10.23 10.11
CA LEU A 69 -9.75 9.93 9.98
C LEU A 69 -10.51 10.08 11.31
N LEU A 70 -9.83 9.88 12.44
CA LEU A 70 -10.43 9.96 13.78
C LEU A 70 -10.28 11.34 14.43
N CYS A 71 -9.25 12.10 14.06
CA CYS A 71 -8.87 13.36 14.74
C CYS A 71 -8.97 14.60 13.83
N GLY A 72 -9.17 14.41 12.52
CA GLY A 72 -9.28 15.48 11.52
C GLY A 72 -7.94 16.08 11.04
N THR A 73 -6.82 15.64 11.60
CA THR A 73 -5.46 16.07 11.21
C THR A 73 -4.48 14.94 11.45
N THR A 74 -3.35 14.92 10.73
CA THR A 74 -2.26 13.95 10.95
C THR A 74 -1.58 14.21 12.32
N PRO A 75 -1.01 13.17 12.98
CA PRO A 75 -0.55 13.24 14.37
C PRO A 75 0.63 14.17 14.62
N PHE A 76 1.41 14.48 13.58
CA PHE A 76 2.63 15.29 13.66
C PHE A 76 2.58 16.51 12.72
N TYR A 77 1.36 16.93 12.35
CA TYR A 77 1.15 17.99 11.37
C TYR A 77 1.86 19.30 11.75
N SER A 78 2.40 19.98 10.75
CA SER A 78 2.91 21.35 10.82
C SER A 78 2.85 21.96 9.43
N THR A 79 2.64 23.28 9.35
CA THR A 79 2.73 24.02 8.08
C THR A 79 4.16 24.16 7.58
N ASP A 80 5.14 24.09 8.47
CA ASP A 80 6.56 23.98 8.12
C ASP A 80 6.97 22.50 8.04
N VAL A 81 7.38 22.07 6.85
CA VAL A 81 7.81 20.70 6.54
C VAL A 81 9.01 20.28 7.39
N ARG A 82 9.95 21.18 7.68
CA ARG A 82 11.13 20.86 8.52
C ARG A 82 10.71 20.59 9.96
N GLU A 83 9.80 21.40 10.48
CA GLU A 83 9.22 21.20 11.80
C GLU A 83 8.39 19.91 11.83
N MET A 84 7.61 19.62 10.79
CA MET A 84 6.87 18.35 10.68
C MET A 84 7.82 17.15 10.71
N TYR A 85 8.95 17.20 10.00
CA TYR A 85 9.97 16.13 10.08
C TYR A 85 10.53 15.99 11.50
N SER A 86 10.85 17.10 12.17
CA SER A 86 11.29 17.09 13.56
C SER A 86 10.26 16.41 14.48
N ARG A 87 8.97 16.73 14.29
CA ARG A 87 7.85 16.13 15.03
C ARG A 87 7.71 14.64 14.76
N ILE A 88 7.73 14.23 13.50
CA ILE A 88 7.70 12.81 13.12
C ILE A 88 8.85 12.05 13.79
N LEU A 89 10.04 12.64 13.86
CA LEU A 89 11.22 11.99 14.42
C LEU A 89 11.24 11.96 15.96
N SER A 90 10.62 12.93 16.65
CA SER A 90 10.85 13.11 18.10
C SER A 90 9.61 13.39 18.96
N GLN A 91 8.54 13.98 18.42
CA GLN A 91 7.39 14.41 19.22
C GLN A 91 6.64 13.21 19.82
N GLN A 92 6.24 13.30 21.09
CA GLN A 92 5.39 12.26 21.67
C GLN A 92 4.01 12.23 20.99
N LEU A 93 3.55 11.03 20.63
CA LEU A 93 2.22 10.84 20.05
C LEU A 93 1.14 11.24 21.07
N PHE A 94 0.33 12.23 20.73
CA PHE A 94 -0.84 12.62 21.51
C PHE A 94 -2.08 11.89 21.01
N LEU A 95 -2.74 11.11 21.89
CA LEU A 95 -3.99 10.43 21.58
C LEU A 95 -5.13 11.05 22.40
N PRO A 96 -6.14 11.63 21.75
CA PRO A 96 -7.26 12.22 22.45
C PRO A 96 -8.02 11.22 23.36
N PRO A 97 -8.51 11.65 24.53
CA PRO A 97 -9.18 10.76 25.49
C PRO A 97 -10.51 10.18 24.98
N GLN A 98 -11.15 10.82 24.00
CA GLN A 98 -12.39 10.33 23.36
C GLN A 98 -12.19 9.07 22.51
N LEU A 99 -10.95 8.74 22.14
CA LEU A 99 -10.68 7.52 21.39
C LEU A 99 -10.86 6.29 22.26
N SER A 100 -11.53 5.26 21.73
CA SER A 100 -11.69 3.99 22.44
C SER A 100 -10.32 3.37 22.77
N PRO A 101 -10.20 2.56 23.85
CA PRO A 101 -8.95 1.88 24.19
C PRO A 101 -8.38 1.05 23.03
N ALA A 102 -9.24 0.40 22.24
CA ALA A 102 -8.83 -0.37 21.08
C ALA A 102 -8.27 0.52 19.94
N CYS A 103 -8.88 1.69 19.69
CA CYS A 103 -8.37 2.66 18.72
C CYS A 103 -6.99 3.19 19.15
N ARG A 104 -6.86 3.57 20.42
CA ARG A 104 -5.58 4.07 20.96
C ARG A 104 -4.48 3.02 20.84
N SER A 105 -4.79 1.78 21.22
CA SER A 105 -3.84 0.68 21.17
C SER A 105 -3.33 0.39 19.75
N ILE A 106 -4.21 0.27 18.75
CA ILE A 106 -3.76 -0.04 17.38
C ILE A 106 -2.93 1.10 16.77
N ILE A 107 -3.32 2.36 17.01
CA ILE A 107 -2.58 3.52 16.50
C ILE A 107 -1.18 3.57 17.13
N GLN A 108 -1.05 3.33 18.44
CA GLN A 108 0.26 3.26 19.11
C GLN A 108 1.15 2.17 18.53
N LEU A 109 0.57 1.01 18.17
CA LEU A 109 1.32 -0.11 17.60
C LEU A 109 1.78 0.16 16.16
N PHE A 110 0.99 0.90 15.37
CA PHE A 110 1.39 1.32 14.02
C PHE A 110 2.38 2.49 14.01
N LEU A 111 2.26 3.42 14.95
CA LEU A 111 3.12 4.60 15.04
C LEU A 111 4.34 4.40 15.94
N GLN A 112 4.88 3.17 15.98
CA GLN A 112 6.20 2.91 16.55
C GLN A 112 7.28 3.43 15.60
N ARG A 113 8.17 4.28 16.13
CA ARG A 113 9.22 4.92 15.33
C ARG A 113 10.29 3.96 14.87
N ASP A 114 10.63 3.03 15.76
CA ASP A 114 11.50 1.92 15.41
C ASP A 114 10.68 0.86 14.65
N PRO A 115 11.03 0.54 13.40
CA PRO A 115 10.32 -0.45 12.60
C PRO A 115 10.27 -1.84 13.24
N TRP A 116 11.23 -2.21 14.11
CA TRP A 116 11.27 -3.51 14.77
C TRP A 116 10.13 -3.71 15.77
N TYR A 117 9.72 -2.63 16.43
CA TYR A 117 8.60 -2.65 17.38
C TYR A 117 7.25 -2.34 16.71
N ARG A 118 7.27 -1.95 15.43
CA ARG A 118 6.06 -1.60 14.68
C ARG A 118 5.26 -2.84 14.33
N LEU A 119 3.97 -2.80 14.62
CA LEU A 119 3.06 -3.86 14.24
C LEU A 119 2.92 -3.90 12.71
N ALA A 120 3.44 -4.97 12.10
CA ALA A 120 3.50 -5.12 10.64
C ALA A 120 3.03 -6.49 10.13
N ASP A 121 2.61 -7.40 11.02
CA ASP A 121 2.11 -8.73 10.67
C ASP A 121 0.59 -8.68 10.40
N PRO A 122 0.13 -8.91 9.16
CA PRO A 122 -1.30 -8.90 8.81
C PRO A 122 -2.14 -9.89 9.64
N ILE A 123 -1.60 -11.03 10.05
CA ILE A 123 -2.31 -12.05 10.84
C ILE A 123 -2.58 -11.50 12.24
N ILE A 124 -1.58 -10.87 12.86
CA ILE A 124 -1.71 -10.26 14.18
C ILE A 124 -2.65 -9.05 14.10
N ILE A 125 -2.48 -8.20 13.09
CA ILE A 125 -3.32 -7.01 12.87
C ILE A 125 -4.79 -7.39 12.76
N LYS A 126 -5.13 -8.40 11.95
CA LYS A 126 -6.51 -8.85 11.77
C LYS A 126 -7.17 -9.36 13.05
N LYS A 127 -6.38 -9.81 14.03
CA LYS A 127 -6.85 -10.31 15.34
C LYS A 127 -6.93 -9.20 16.40
N HIS A 128 -6.44 -8.00 16.11
CA HIS A 128 -6.42 -6.92 17.08
C HIS A 128 -7.85 -6.53 17.51
N PRO A 129 -8.10 -6.21 18.80
CA PRO A 129 -9.43 -5.88 19.32
C PRO A 129 -10.18 -4.78 18.55
N PHE A 130 -9.46 -3.84 17.93
CA PHE A 130 -10.02 -2.81 17.05
C PHE A 130 -10.86 -3.39 15.92
N PHE A 131 -10.43 -4.52 15.34
CA PHE A 131 -11.12 -5.19 14.23
C PHE A 131 -12.06 -6.31 14.69
N LYS A 132 -12.36 -6.43 15.99
CA LYS A 132 -13.18 -7.52 16.53
C LYS A 132 -14.58 -7.61 15.91
N ALA A 133 -15.17 -6.48 15.54
CA ALA A 133 -16.48 -6.42 14.91
C ALA A 133 -16.46 -6.75 13.40
N LEU A 134 -15.28 -6.87 12.80
CA LEU A 134 -15.11 -7.01 11.36
C LEU A 134 -14.91 -8.48 10.98
N ASP A 135 -15.85 -9.02 10.20
CA ASP A 135 -15.66 -10.33 9.55
C ASP A 135 -14.87 -10.15 8.25
N TRP A 136 -13.58 -10.52 8.30
CA TRP A 136 -12.66 -10.40 7.17
C TRP A 136 -13.07 -11.23 5.95
N ASN A 137 -13.77 -12.36 6.14
CA ASN A 137 -14.21 -13.21 5.04
C ASN A 137 -15.43 -12.59 4.34
N LYS A 138 -16.38 -12.04 5.12
CA LYS A 138 -17.50 -11.27 4.55
C LYS A 138 -17.01 -10.01 3.85
N LEU A 139 -16.06 -9.28 4.45
CA LEU A 139 -15.46 -8.11 3.83
C LEU A 139 -14.83 -8.45 2.47
N ARG A 140 -14.05 -9.54 2.40
CA ARG A 140 -13.42 -9.98 1.15
C ARG A 140 -14.43 -10.32 0.05
N ARG A 141 -15.58 -10.88 0.42
CA ARG A 141 -16.67 -11.20 -0.51
C ARG A 141 -17.61 -10.02 -0.79
N MET A 142 -17.32 -8.82 -0.26
CA MET A 142 -18.21 -7.65 -0.36
C MET A 142 -19.63 -7.96 0.16
N ASP A 143 -19.71 -8.67 1.29
CA ASP A 143 -20.94 -9.14 1.95
C ASP A 143 -21.23 -8.37 3.25
N LEU A 144 -20.48 -7.30 3.51
CA LEU A 144 -20.73 -6.39 4.63
C LEU A 144 -21.33 -5.10 4.10
N THR A 145 -22.47 -4.68 4.64
CA THR A 145 -23.07 -3.38 4.31
C THR A 145 -22.12 -2.24 4.70
N PRO A 146 -21.64 -1.41 3.75
CA PRO A 146 -20.78 -0.28 4.09
C PRO A 146 -21.55 0.77 4.91
N PRO A 147 -20.87 1.47 5.83
CA PRO A 147 -21.52 2.48 6.68
C PRO A 147 -21.97 3.72 5.90
N PHE A 148 -21.39 3.95 4.72
CA PHE A 148 -21.73 5.04 3.82
C PHE A 148 -21.92 4.49 2.41
N LEU A 149 -23.08 4.78 1.83
CA LEU A 149 -23.41 4.45 0.44
C LEU A 149 -23.54 5.75 -0.36
N PRO A 150 -22.63 6.04 -1.30
CA PRO A 150 -22.70 7.26 -2.10
C PRO A 150 -23.94 7.24 -3.00
N LYS A 151 -24.70 8.34 -2.99
CA LYS A 151 -25.88 8.51 -3.84
C LYS A 151 -25.46 9.07 -5.18
N VAL A 152 -25.26 8.20 -6.16
CA VAL A 152 -24.98 8.55 -7.57
C VAL A 152 -26.15 8.15 -8.47
N SER A 153 -26.40 8.91 -9.53
CA SER A 153 -27.48 8.64 -10.50
C SER A 153 -27.07 7.70 -11.63
N GLY A 154 -25.79 7.39 -11.77
CA GLY A 154 -25.28 6.44 -12.77
C GLY A 154 -23.75 6.48 -12.92
N PRO A 155 -23.18 5.71 -13.85
CA PRO A 155 -21.73 5.59 -14.03
C PRO A 155 -21.02 6.90 -14.44
N ALA A 156 -21.73 7.81 -15.10
CA ALA A 156 -21.19 9.10 -15.56
C ALA A 156 -21.49 10.26 -14.59
N ASP A 157 -21.94 9.97 -13.37
CA ASP A 157 -22.25 11.00 -12.38
C ASP A 157 -20.97 11.56 -11.74
N LEU A 158 -20.76 12.87 -11.90
CA LEU A 158 -19.55 13.56 -11.45
C LEU A 158 -19.77 14.43 -10.21
N ARG A 159 -20.89 14.27 -9.48
CA ARG A 159 -21.23 15.15 -8.34
C ARG A 159 -20.22 15.17 -7.20
N PHE A 160 -19.42 14.12 -7.07
CA PHE A 160 -18.37 13.98 -6.05
C PHE A 160 -16.98 14.38 -6.57
N ILE A 161 -16.91 14.91 -7.79
CA ILE A 161 -15.68 15.44 -8.39
C ILE A 161 -15.68 16.96 -8.22
N ASP A 162 -14.51 17.52 -7.86
CA ASP A 162 -14.38 18.97 -7.71
C ASP A 162 -14.61 19.68 -9.06
N MET A 163 -15.41 20.75 -9.02
CA MET A 163 -15.78 21.57 -10.18
C MET A 163 -14.56 22.20 -10.86
N ALA A 164 -13.45 22.38 -10.15
CA ALA A 164 -12.19 22.82 -10.75
C ALA A 164 -11.70 21.86 -11.83
N PHE A 165 -11.79 20.54 -11.60
CA PHE A 165 -11.40 19.53 -12.59
C PHE A 165 -12.37 19.45 -13.77
N LEU A 166 -13.68 19.60 -13.50
CA LEU A 166 -14.70 19.56 -14.55
C LEU A 166 -14.64 20.74 -15.53
N ARG A 167 -13.90 21.79 -15.17
CA ARG A 167 -13.70 23.00 -15.99
C ARG A 167 -12.35 23.01 -16.71
N LEU A 168 -11.50 22.02 -16.47
CA LEU A 168 -10.23 21.93 -17.19
C LEU A 168 -10.51 21.67 -18.68
N PRO A 169 -9.82 22.37 -19.59
CA PRO A 169 -9.89 22.06 -21.01
C PRO A 169 -9.35 20.64 -21.25
N LEU A 170 -9.87 19.98 -22.27
CA LEU A 170 -9.25 18.75 -22.77
C LEU A 170 -7.90 19.13 -23.39
N ASP A 171 -6.85 18.47 -22.94
CA ASP A 171 -5.51 18.58 -23.49
C ASP A 171 -5.22 17.31 -24.29
N ASP A 172 -5.02 17.48 -25.60
CA ASP A 172 -4.72 16.37 -26.52
C ASP A 172 -3.22 15.99 -26.48
N GLY A 173 -2.41 16.74 -25.72
CA GLY A 173 -0.98 16.51 -25.52
C GLY A 173 -0.11 16.83 -26.74
N GLU A 174 1.08 17.38 -26.50
CA GLU A 174 2.14 17.39 -27.52
C GLU A 174 2.89 16.05 -27.46
N GLY A 175 2.96 15.33 -28.60
CA GLY A 175 3.57 14.00 -28.67
C GLY A 175 5.02 13.98 -28.21
N GLY A 176 5.32 13.16 -27.20
CA GLY A 176 6.68 12.90 -26.72
C GLY A 176 7.41 11.82 -27.55
N GLU A 177 8.70 11.61 -27.27
CA GLU A 177 9.52 10.60 -27.95
C GLU A 177 8.96 9.17 -27.70
N GLU A 178 8.46 8.54 -28.78
CA GLU A 178 7.75 7.24 -28.75
C GLU A 178 8.58 6.07 -28.20
N SER A 179 9.92 6.14 -28.24
CA SER A 179 10.82 5.02 -27.92
C SER A 179 10.91 4.68 -26.42
N SER A 180 10.34 5.49 -25.53
CA SER A 180 10.42 5.31 -24.07
C SER A 180 9.28 4.47 -23.47
N PHE A 181 8.31 4.05 -24.28
CA PHE A 181 7.08 3.36 -23.84
C PHE A 181 6.88 1.98 -24.50
N GLU A 182 7.96 1.32 -24.94
CA GLU A 182 7.89 -0.08 -25.37
C GLU A 182 7.23 -0.93 -24.26
N GLU A 183 6.30 -1.81 -24.63
CA GLU A 183 5.50 -2.65 -23.72
C GLU A 183 4.47 -1.95 -22.81
N PHE A 184 4.21 -0.65 -22.99
CA PHE A 184 3.17 0.04 -22.22
C PHE A 184 1.74 -0.45 -22.50
N ALA A 185 1.47 -0.92 -23.73
CA ALA A 185 0.14 -1.33 -24.17
C ALA A 185 -0.30 -2.70 -23.60
N TYR A 186 -1.17 -2.67 -22.60
CA TYR A 186 -1.71 -3.83 -21.91
C TYR A 186 -3.18 -4.13 -22.28
N THR A 187 -3.53 -5.42 -22.34
CA THR A 187 -4.93 -5.90 -22.38
C THR A 187 -5.09 -7.12 -21.47
N GLU A 188 -6.29 -7.34 -20.93
CA GLU A 188 -6.54 -8.51 -20.09
C GLU A 188 -6.29 -9.84 -20.82
N GLU A 189 -6.55 -9.88 -22.13
CA GLU A 189 -6.26 -11.05 -22.98
C GLU A 189 -4.75 -11.34 -23.03
N LYS A 190 -3.92 -10.31 -23.25
CA LYS A 190 -2.46 -10.44 -23.21
C LYS A 190 -1.96 -10.97 -21.87
N GLU A 191 -2.58 -10.57 -20.75
CA GLU A 191 -2.23 -11.09 -19.42
C GLU A 191 -2.56 -12.58 -19.26
N ARG A 192 -3.74 -13.00 -19.71
CA ARG A 192 -4.16 -14.41 -19.69
C ARG A 192 -3.20 -15.26 -20.50
N GLU A 193 -2.86 -14.83 -21.71
CA GLU A 193 -1.88 -15.52 -22.56
C GLU A 193 -0.49 -15.59 -21.92
N HIS A 194 -0.05 -14.52 -21.24
CA HIS A 194 1.24 -14.51 -20.53
C HIS A 194 1.24 -15.51 -19.37
N LYS A 195 0.19 -15.51 -18.54
CA LYS A 195 0.01 -16.48 -17.44
C LYS A 195 -0.06 -17.92 -17.95
N GLU A 196 -0.76 -18.17 -19.05
CA GLU A 196 -0.81 -19.49 -19.69
C GLU A 196 0.56 -19.94 -20.20
N LYS A 197 1.36 -19.03 -20.77
CA LYS A 197 2.74 -19.30 -21.21
C LYS A 197 3.69 -19.58 -20.05
N GLU A 198 3.56 -18.89 -18.91
CA GLU A 198 4.36 -19.18 -17.71
C GLU A 198 4.01 -20.53 -17.08
N VAL A 199 2.71 -20.86 -16.99
CA VAL A 199 2.24 -22.18 -16.53
C VAL A 199 2.72 -23.30 -17.46
N GLN A 200 2.88 -23.04 -18.75
CA GLN A 200 3.47 -23.99 -19.70
C GLN A 200 4.99 -24.12 -19.53
N LYS A 201 5.71 -23.05 -19.20
CA LYS A 201 7.16 -23.09 -18.89
C LYS A 201 7.46 -23.89 -17.62
N GLU A 202 6.64 -23.78 -16.57
CA GLU A 202 6.79 -24.59 -15.35
C GLU A 202 6.49 -26.09 -15.56
N LYS A 203 5.77 -26.44 -16.64
CA LYS A 203 5.47 -27.84 -17.01
C LYS A 203 6.55 -28.51 -17.87
N VAL A 204 7.54 -27.76 -18.36
CA VAL A 204 8.70 -28.35 -19.05
C VAL A 204 9.73 -28.72 -17.98
N PRO A 205 9.94 -30.01 -17.67
CA PRO A 205 11.01 -30.39 -16.76
C PRO A 205 12.35 -29.92 -17.35
N PRO A 206 13.30 -29.46 -16.52
CA PRO A 206 14.61 -29.07 -17.01
C PRO A 206 15.22 -30.24 -17.79
N PRO A 207 15.98 -29.98 -18.88
CA PRO A 207 16.68 -31.05 -19.56
C PRO A 207 17.53 -31.78 -18.53
N PHE A 208 17.33 -33.10 -18.42
CA PHE A 208 18.16 -33.96 -17.59
C PHE A 208 19.63 -33.79 -18.01
N ASP A 209 20.39 -33.02 -17.25
CA ASP A 209 21.83 -32.99 -17.38
C ASP A 209 22.38 -34.36 -16.99
N LYS A 210 23.00 -35.02 -17.97
CA LYS A 210 23.75 -36.26 -17.81
C LYS A 210 24.94 -36.03 -16.88
N PHE A 211 24.75 -36.12 -15.58
CA PHE A 211 25.82 -36.45 -14.65
C PHE A 211 25.81 -37.95 -14.39
N THR A 212 26.65 -38.67 -15.14
CA THR A 212 27.04 -40.04 -14.86
C THR A 212 27.66 -40.10 -13.46
N TYR A 213 26.97 -40.76 -12.54
CA TYR A 213 27.51 -41.18 -11.26
C TYR A 213 28.50 -42.32 -11.52
N LEU A 214 29.80 -42.07 -11.37
CA LEU A 214 30.81 -43.12 -11.29
C LEU A 214 30.97 -43.49 -9.80
N PRO A 215 30.71 -44.75 -9.39
CA PRO A 215 31.05 -45.21 -8.05
C PRO A 215 32.58 -45.38 -7.96
N GLY A 216 33.22 -44.64 -7.06
CA GLY A 216 34.61 -44.86 -6.70
C GLY A 216 34.72 -46.02 -5.73
N GLU A 217 35.38 -47.09 -6.19
CA GLU A 217 35.83 -48.23 -5.42
C GLU A 217 36.95 -47.84 -4.43
N GLU A 218 37.07 -48.66 -3.39
CA GLU A 218 38.08 -48.65 -2.34
C GLU A 218 39.52 -48.93 -2.84
N GLN A 219 40.50 -48.77 -1.92
CA GLN A 219 41.92 -49.17 -1.92
C GLN A 219 42.89 -48.05 -2.36
N LEU A 220 43.86 -47.57 -1.55
CA LEU A 220 44.63 -48.12 -0.42
C LEU A 220 44.94 -47.03 0.62
#